data_AF-A0ABC8UWP1-F1
#
_entry.id   AF-A0ABC8UWP1-F1
#
_cell.length_a   1.000
_cell.length_b   1.000
_cell.length_c   1.000
_cell.angle_alpha   90.00
_cell.angle_beta   90.00
_cell.angle_gamma   90.00
#
_symmetry.space_group_name_H-M   'P 1'
#
loop_
_entity.id
_entity.type
_entity.pdbx_description
1 polymer ?
#
loop_
_entity_poly.entity_id
_entity_poly.type
_entity_poly.pdbx_seq_one_letter_code
_entity_poly.pdbx_strand_id
1 'polypeptide(L)'
;MQVSYLPVSVIITTFKKVNVKQPLEGFGVLIPSKEQQNGLKTLGTLFSSMMFPDRAPSDVYLYTTFVGGSRNRELAKASKDDLKQIVTSDLRQVGGVQRESRHL
;
A
#
# COMPACT_ATOMS: atom_id res chain seq x y z
N MET A 1 -13.13 9.90 31.26
CA MET A 1 -11.97 9.27 30.60
C MET A 1 -12.08 9.55 29.10
N GLN A 2 -11.03 10.09 28.47
CA GLN A 2 -11.03 10.37 27.03
C GLN A 2 -10.13 9.35 26.33
N VAL A 3 -10.65 8.68 25.29
CA VAL A 3 -9.92 7.66 24.52
C VAL A 3 -9.47 8.26 23.19
N SER A 4 -8.18 8.08 22.86
CA SER A 4 -7.59 8.57 21.60
C SER A 4 -7.63 7.47 20.54
N TYR A 5 -8.05 7.84 19.33
CA TYR A 5 -8.10 6.94 18.17
C TYR A 5 -7.07 7.35 17.12
N LEU A 6 -6.49 6.36 16.43
CA LEU A 6 -5.52 6.59 15.36
C LEU A 6 -6.23 6.43 14.01
N PRO A 7 -6.36 7.50 13.20
CA PRO A 7 -7.01 7.40 11.91
C PRO A 7 -6.13 6.60 10.95
N VAL A 8 -6.73 5.66 10.23
CA VAL A 8 -6.06 4.83 9.22
C VAL A 8 -6.95 4.76 7.99
N SER A 9 -6.36 5.00 6.83
CA SER A 9 -6.99 4.76 5.53
C SER A 9 -6.45 3.48 4.92
N VAL A 10 -7.36 2.65 4.40
CA VAL A 10 -7.04 1.39 3.72
C VAL A 10 -7.21 1.60 2.22
N ILE A 11 -6.11 1.49 1.48
CA ILE A 11 -6.08 1.72 0.04
C ILE A 11 -5.89 0.40 -0.66
N ILE A 12 -6.84 0.09 -1.55
CA ILE A 12 -6.79 -1.10 -2.39
C ILE A 12 -6.25 -0.69 -3.76
N THR A 13 -5.17 -1.33 -4.18
CA THR A 13 -4.57 -1.10 -5.51
C THR A 13 -4.40 -2.40 -6.25
N THR A 14 -4.51 -2.33 -7.58
CA THR A 14 -4.23 -3.45 -8.46
C THR A 14 -3.19 -3.11 -9.50
N PHE A 15 -2.37 -4.10 -9.85
CA PHE A 15 -1.37 -4.00 -10.91
C PHE A 15 -1.41 -5.28 -11.74
N LYS A 16 -1.37 -5.14 -13.06
CA LYS A 16 -1.15 -6.32 -13.92
C LYS A 16 0.20 -6.95 -13.57
N LYS A 17 0.27 -8.28 -13.49
CA LYS A 17 1.50 -9.01 -13.15
C LYS A 17 2.65 -8.67 -14.10
N VAL A 18 2.37 -8.46 -15.39
CA VAL A 18 3.35 -8.01 -16.40
C VAL A 18 4.02 -6.66 -16.07
N ASN A 19 3.41 -5.83 -15.23
CA ASN A 19 3.95 -4.53 -14.82
C ASN A 19 4.77 -4.59 -13.50
N VAL A 20 4.87 -5.77 -12.88
CA VAL A 20 5.61 -6.00 -11.62
C VAL A 20 6.78 -6.92 -11.92
N LYS A 21 7.99 -6.34 -12.06
CA LYS A 21 9.16 -7.08 -12.53
C LYS A 21 9.74 -8.04 -11.51
N GLN A 22 9.66 -7.68 -10.23
CA GLN A 22 10.20 -8.45 -9.12
C GLN A 22 9.09 -8.61 -8.09
N PRO A 23 8.18 -9.58 -8.28
CA PRO A 23 7.17 -9.85 -7.28
C PRO A 23 7.85 -10.30 -5.99
N LEU A 24 7.50 -9.65 -4.89
CA LEU A 24 7.91 -10.10 -3.55
C LEU A 24 6.96 -11.21 -3.12
N GLU A 25 7.50 -12.35 -2.70
CA GLU A 25 6.71 -13.44 -2.15
C GLU A 25 6.51 -13.27 -0.65
N GLY A 26 5.31 -13.63 -0.17
CA GLY A 26 4.96 -13.60 1.24
C GLY A 26 3.62 -12.93 1.51
N PHE A 27 3.36 -12.63 2.78
CA PHE A 27 2.08 -12.05 3.22
C PHE A 27 2.02 -10.55 2.98
N GLY A 28 3.17 -9.87 2.96
CA GLY A 28 3.25 -8.43 2.81
C GLY A 28 4.54 -7.86 3.37
N VAL A 29 4.53 -6.56 3.58
CA VAL A 29 5.64 -5.77 4.11
C VAL A 29 5.14 -4.81 5.20
N LEU A 30 5.94 -4.66 6.26
CA LEU A 30 5.77 -3.61 7.25
C LEU A 30 6.88 -2.57 7.04
N ILE A 31 6.53 -1.29 7.11
CA ILE A 31 7.48 -0.19 6.93
C ILE A 31 7.75 0.41 8.31
N PRO A 32 8.98 0.30 8.86
CA PRO A 32 9.33 0.95 10.13
C PRO A 32 9.17 2.47 10.10
N SER A 33 8.98 3.10 11.27
CA SER A 33 8.88 4.58 11.40
C SER A 33 10.07 5.31 10.82
N LYS A 34 11.27 4.76 11.04
CA LYS A 34 12.54 5.32 10.58
C LYS A 34 12.60 5.49 9.05
N GLU A 35 11.87 4.69 8.28
CA GLU A 35 11.88 4.75 6.81
C GLU A 35 11.20 6.00 6.22
N GLN A 36 10.54 6.83 7.04
CA GLN A 36 10.06 8.16 6.60
C GLN A 36 11.21 9.03 6.09
N GLN A 37 12.41 8.88 6.66
CA GLN A 37 13.61 9.59 6.21
C GLN A 37 14.07 9.14 4.81
N ASN A 38 13.67 7.93 4.39
CA ASN A 38 13.95 7.36 3.08
C ASN A 38 12.79 7.59 2.09
N GLY A 39 11.77 8.36 2.49
CA GLY A 39 10.64 8.73 1.63
C GLY A 39 9.44 7.79 1.67
N LEU A 40 9.47 6.71 2.46
CA LEU A 40 8.34 5.80 2.63
C LEU A 40 7.32 6.36 3.64
N LYS A 41 6.06 6.48 3.21
CA LYS A 41 5.00 7.16 3.97
C LYS A 41 3.91 6.23 4.49
N THR A 42 3.77 5.05 3.90
CA THR A 42 2.77 4.04 4.27
C THR A 42 3.21 3.25 5.51
N LEU A 43 2.26 2.59 6.18
CA LEU A 43 2.54 1.76 7.35
C LEU A 43 2.99 0.34 6.95
N GLY A 44 2.47 -0.14 5.83
CA GLY A 44 2.70 -1.48 5.32
C GLY A 44 1.66 -1.87 4.29
N THR A 45 1.93 -2.97 3.59
CA THR A 45 1.07 -3.49 2.53
C THR A 45 0.94 -4.99 2.65
N LEU A 46 -0.28 -5.50 2.53
CA LEU A 46 -0.55 -6.93 2.34
C LEU A 46 -0.57 -7.29 0.86
N PHE A 47 -0.01 -8.46 0.52
CA PHE A 47 -0.02 -9.05 -0.81
C PHE A 47 -1.28 -9.92 -0.96
N SER A 48 -2.44 -9.27 -0.94
CA SER A 48 -3.75 -9.90 -0.77
C SER A 48 -4.05 -11.02 -1.78
N SER A 49 -3.72 -10.83 -3.07
CA SER A 49 -3.92 -11.89 -4.08
C SER A 49 -2.89 -13.02 -4.04
N MET A 50 -1.77 -12.84 -3.33
CA MET A 50 -0.85 -13.95 -3.08
C MET A 50 -1.33 -14.84 -1.94
N MET A 51 -1.89 -14.22 -0.88
CA MET A 51 -2.48 -14.96 0.25
C MET A 51 -3.82 -15.60 -0.12
N PHE A 52 -4.62 -14.90 -0.92
CA PHE A 52 -5.97 -15.31 -1.30
C PHE A 52 -6.13 -15.15 -2.83
N PRO A 53 -5.69 -16.15 -3.62
CA PRO A 53 -5.68 -16.06 -5.08
C PRO A 53 -7.04 -15.81 -5.73
N ASP A 54 -8.13 -16.14 -5.04
CA ASP A 54 -9.52 -15.93 -5.44
C ASP A 54 -10.00 -14.47 -5.31
N ARG A 55 -9.21 -13.59 -4.69
CA ARG A 55 -9.56 -12.17 -4.50
C ARG A 55 -9.21 -11.27 -5.68
N ALA A 56 -8.55 -11.79 -6.73
CA ALA A 56 -8.23 -11.04 -7.93
C ALA A 56 -8.12 -11.95 -9.17
N PRO A 57 -8.27 -11.40 -10.39
CA PRO A 57 -7.95 -12.12 -11.62
C PRO A 57 -6.51 -12.66 -11.61
N SER A 58 -6.29 -13.81 -12.28
CA SER A 58 -5.01 -14.53 -12.25
C SER A 58 -3.83 -13.73 -12.84
N ASP A 59 -4.09 -12.71 -13.66
CA ASP A 59 -3.12 -11.82 -14.30
C ASP A 59 -2.88 -10.51 -13.52
N VAL A 60 -3.43 -10.38 -12.30
CA VAL A 60 -3.37 -9.18 -11.46
C VAL A 60 -2.78 -9.49 -10.08
N TYR A 61 -2.01 -8.52 -9.54
CA TYR A 61 -1.71 -8.43 -8.12
C TYR A 61 -2.65 -7.45 -7.44
N LEU A 62 -3.23 -7.87 -6.30
CA LEU A 62 -4.04 -7.06 -5.41
C LEU A 62 -3.25 -6.76 -4.14
N TYR A 63 -3.14 -5.46 -3.82
CA TYR A 63 -2.45 -4.97 -2.63
C TYR A 63 -3.39 -4.19 -1.74
N THR A 64 -3.29 -4.44 -0.43
CA THR A 64 -4.02 -3.70 0.61
C THR A 64 -3.01 -2.91 1.44
N THR A 65 -2.99 -1.59 1.25
CA THR A 65 -2.00 -0.68 1.87
C THR A 65 -2.64 0.14 2.98
N PHE A 66 -1.95 0.27 4.11
CA PHE A 66 -2.40 1.05 5.27
C PHE A 66 -1.66 2.39 5.34
N VAL A 67 -2.42 3.48 5.49
CA VAL A 67 -1.88 4.85 5.50
C VAL A 67 -2.33 5.60 6.75
N GLY A 68 -1.41 6.33 7.37
CA GLY A 68 -1.69 7.22 8.49
C GLY A 68 -1.22 6.68 9.84
N GLY A 69 -2.17 6.33 10.71
CA GLY A 69 -1.89 5.88 12.07
C GLY A 69 -1.31 6.98 12.96
N SER A 70 -0.59 6.60 14.01
CA SER A 70 0.08 7.55 14.91
C SER A 70 1.18 8.37 14.21
N ARG A 71 1.75 7.84 13.14
CA ARG A 71 2.88 8.43 12.42
C ARG A 71 2.51 9.60 11.53
N ASN A 72 1.28 9.62 11.01
CA ASN A 72 0.79 10.74 10.20
C ASN A 72 -0.75 10.78 10.17
N ARG A 73 -1.35 11.37 11.21
CA ARG A 73 -2.82 11.40 11.37
C ARG A 73 -3.53 12.16 10.25
N GLU A 74 -2.92 13.24 9.75
CA GLU A 74 -3.52 14.03 8.67
C GLU A 74 -3.43 13.33 7.32
N LEU A 75 -2.38 12.53 7.08
CA LEU A 75 -2.28 11.77 5.85
C LEU A 75 -3.40 10.73 5.70
N ALA A 76 -3.92 10.18 6.79
CA ALA A 76 -5.10 9.32 6.73
C ALA A 76 -6.33 10.03 6.11
N LYS A 77 -6.39 11.36 6.20
CA LYS A 77 -7.50 12.19 5.71
C LYS A 77 -7.22 12.82 4.35
N ALA A 78 -6.08 12.51 3.73
CA ALA A 78 -5.72 13.05 2.42
C ALA A 78 -6.74 12.62 1.35
N SER A 79 -6.75 13.32 0.21
CA SER A 79 -7.65 12.98 -0.88
C SER A 79 -7.35 11.58 -1.43
N LYS A 80 -8.34 10.95 -2.07
CA LYS A 80 -8.15 9.64 -2.71
C LYS A 80 -7.01 9.67 -3.72
N ASP A 81 -6.86 10.76 -4.47
CA ASP A 81 -5.80 10.92 -5.48
C ASP A 81 -4.41 11.06 -4.84
N ASP A 82 -4.28 11.81 -3.76
CA ASP A 82 -3.02 11.91 -3.01
C ASP A 82 -2.63 10.55 -2.41
N LEU A 83 -3.59 9.85 -1.81
CA LEU A 83 -3.40 8.53 -1.24
C LEU A 83 -2.98 7.52 -2.32
N LYS A 84 -3.61 7.55 -3.51
CA LYS A 84 -3.21 6.75 -4.67
C LYS A 84 -1.76 7.02 -5.06
N GLN A 85 -1.36 8.29 -5.18
CA GLN A 85 -0.01 8.66 -5.57
C GLN A 85 1.02 8.18 -4.56
N ILE A 86 0.75 8.35 -3.26
CA ILE A 86 1.63 7.94 -2.18
C ILE A 86 1.78 6.42 -2.14
N VAL A 87 0.67 5.68 -2.15
CA VAL A 87 0.71 4.21 -2.14
C VAL A 87 1.41 3.68 -3.37
N THR A 88 1.14 4.26 -4.55
CA THR A 88 1.86 3.87 -5.77
C THR A 88 3.36 4.11 -5.62
N SER A 89 3.77 5.29 -5.14
CA SER A 89 5.18 5.65 -4.91
C SER A 89 5.89 4.66 -4.00
N ASP A 90 5.30 4.36 -2.84
CA ASP A 90 5.89 3.41 -1.87
C ASP A 90 5.99 2.00 -2.45
N LEU A 91 4.95 1.53 -3.16
CA LEU A 91 4.97 0.21 -3.81
C LEU A 91 6.00 0.11 -4.94
N ARG A 92 6.32 1.23 -5.63
CA ARG A 92 7.42 1.25 -6.60
C ARG A 92 8.77 1.04 -5.93
N GLN A 93 8.98 1.68 -4.78
CA GLN A 93 10.23 1.60 -4.04
C GLN A 93 10.41 0.24 -3.36
N VAL A 94 9.34 -0.32 -2.79
CA VAL A 94 9.41 -1.58 -2.03
C VAL A 94 9.33 -2.81 -2.93
N GLY A 95 8.41 -2.82 -3.91
CA GLY A 95 8.05 -4.01 -4.69
C GLY A 95 8.37 -3.95 -6.19
N GLY A 96 9.20 -3.00 -6.63
CA GLY A 96 9.61 -2.90 -8.04
C GLY A 96 8.47 -2.64 -9.04
N VAL A 97 7.35 -2.08 -8.59
CA VAL A 97 6.20 -1.73 -9.43
C VAL A 97 6.58 -0.56 -10.35
N GLN A 98 6.46 -0.71 -11.67
CA GLN A 98 6.93 0.35 -12.60
C GLN A 98 5.82 1.21 -13.22
N ARG A 99 4.58 0.74 -13.29
CA ARG A 99 3.49 1.44 -13.98
C ARG A 99 2.30 1.74 -13.07
N GLU A 100 1.47 2.70 -13.49
CA GLU A 100 0.36 3.22 -12.71
C GLU A 100 -0.69 2.14 -12.40
N SER A 101 -1.21 2.18 -11.16
CA SER A 101 -2.28 1.29 -10.72
C SER A 101 -3.58 1.61 -11.46
N ARG A 102 -4.34 0.57 -11.83
CA ARG A 102 -5.74 0.74 -12.23
C ARG A 102 -6.62 0.62 -10.98
N HIS A 103 -7.54 1.56 -10.82
CA HIS A 103 -8.50 1.56 -9.73
C HIS A 103 -9.68 0.64 -10.03
N LEU A 104 -10.18 0.02 -8.96
CA LEU A 104 -11.59 -0.33 -8.81
C LEU A 104 -12.26 0.74 -7.93
#